data_AF-A0A257W5B7-F1
#
_entry.id   AF-A0A257W5B7-F1
#
_cell.length_a   1.000
_cell.length_b   1.000
_cell.length_c   1.000
_cell.angle_alpha   90.00
_cell.angle_beta   90.00
_cell.angle_gamma   90.00
#
_symmetry.space_group_name_H-M   'P 1'
#
loop_
_entity.id
_entity.type
_entity.pdbx_description
1 polymer ?
#
loop_
_entity_poly.entity_id
_entity_poly.type
_entity_poly.pdbx_seq_one_letter_code
_entity_poly.pdbx_strand_id
1 'polypeptide(L)'
;RNDDITYDFNAATPQFAVFSEIYYPGGWKATIDDKPVEIIKVNYALRGLSVPAGKHTIKFHFDPDSYRLGNTLVLWSSIFVYVLLILGAFMLWRRSKKTA
;
A
#
# COMPACT_ATOMS: atom_id res chain seq x y z
N ARG A 1 7.18 -8.03 9.85
CA ARG A 1 5.96 -7.26 9.52
C ARG A 1 5.19 -8.15 8.54
N ASN A 2 3.90 -8.42 8.75
CA ASN A 2 3.17 -9.46 7.97
C ASN A 2 2.85 -9.03 6.52
N ASP A 3 3.28 -7.83 6.15
CA ASP A 3 3.17 -7.16 4.86
C ASP A 3 4.44 -7.33 3.99
N ASP A 4 5.45 -8.04 4.48
CA ASP A 4 6.70 -8.30 3.75
C ASP A 4 6.97 -9.81 3.60
N ILE A 5 7.34 -10.23 2.39
CA ILE A 5 7.79 -11.59 2.08
C ILE A 5 9.11 -11.49 1.32
N THR A 6 10.15 -12.20 1.78
CA THR A 6 11.47 -12.19 1.14
C THR A 6 11.88 -13.61 0.74
N TYR A 7 12.44 -13.74 -0.47
CA TYR A 7 13.03 -14.97 -0.98
C TYR A 7 14.45 -14.70 -1.46
N ASP A 8 15.35 -15.62 -1.15
CA ASP A 8 16.67 -15.68 -1.78
C ASP A 8 16.58 -16.54 -3.03
N PHE A 9 17.08 -16.01 -4.14
CA PHE A 9 17.10 -16.67 -5.43
C PHE A 9 18.54 -16.85 -5.90
N ASN A 10 18.85 -18.03 -6.46
CA ASN A 10 20.12 -18.28 -7.13
C ASN A 10 19.92 -19.25 -8.29
N ALA A 11 20.22 -18.82 -9.51
CA ALA A 11 20.18 -19.68 -10.68
C ALA A 11 21.28 -19.33 -11.69
N ALA A 12 21.78 -20.32 -12.42
CA ALA A 12 22.82 -20.12 -13.44
C ALA A 12 22.31 -19.43 -14.72
N THR A 13 21.00 -19.47 -14.95
CA THR A 13 20.34 -18.90 -16.14
C THR A 13 19.10 -18.12 -15.69
N PRO A 14 18.54 -17.25 -16.55
CA PRO A 14 17.27 -16.61 -16.26
C PRO A 14 16.18 -17.65 -16.03
N GLN A 15 15.35 -17.44 -15.02
CA GLN A 15 14.27 -18.35 -14.65
C GLN A 15 12.95 -17.60 -14.56
N PHE A 16 11.86 -18.33 -14.79
CA PHE A 16 10.54 -17.88 -14.43
C PHE A 16 10.14 -18.51 -13.09
N ALA A 17 10.25 -17.75 -12.01
CA ALA A 17 9.96 -18.23 -10.67
C ALA A 17 8.46 -18.17 -10.38
N VAL A 18 7.89 -19.29 -9.91
CA VAL A 18 6.49 -19.38 -9.48
C VAL A 18 6.44 -19.51 -7.96
N PHE A 19 5.64 -18.67 -7.32
CA PHE A 19 5.51 -18.60 -5.88
C PHE A 19 4.13 -19.12 -5.46
N SER A 20 4.07 -19.91 -4.39
CA SER A 20 2.81 -20.43 -3.83
C SER A 20 2.00 -19.37 -3.06
N GLU A 21 1.99 -18.14 -3.57
CA GLU A 21 1.36 -16.97 -2.98
C GLU A 21 0.19 -16.50 -3.84
N ILE A 22 -0.89 -16.05 -3.21
CA ILE A 22 -2.09 -15.59 -3.93
C ILE A 22 -1.78 -14.33 -4.73
N TYR A 23 -2.05 -14.37 -6.03
CA TYR A 23 -2.03 -13.21 -6.92
C TYR A 23 -3.18 -12.27 -6.56
N TYR A 24 -2.82 -11.08 -6.07
CA TYR A 24 -3.77 -10.03 -5.75
C TYR A 24 -3.21 -8.69 -6.26
N PRO A 25 -3.73 -8.16 -7.38
CA PRO A 25 -3.19 -6.96 -8.02
C PRO A 25 -3.48 -5.68 -7.23
N GLY A 26 -4.35 -5.74 -6.22
CA GLY A 26 -4.81 -4.59 -5.45
C GLY A 26 -3.85 -4.08 -4.37
N GLY A 27 -2.65 -4.65 -4.23
CA GLY A 27 -1.70 -4.12 -3.25
C GLY A 27 -0.34 -4.80 -3.12
N TRP A 28 -0.15 -6.01 -3.64
CA TRP A 28 1.19 -6.60 -3.62
C TRP A 28 2.07 -5.97 -4.70
N LYS A 29 3.25 -5.50 -4.28
CA LYS A 29 4.33 -5.02 -5.15
C LYS A 29 5.51 -5.96 -5.00
N ALA A 30 6.28 -6.15 -6.06
CA ALA A 30 7.49 -6.98 -6.05
C ALA A 30 8.71 -6.18 -6.47
N THR A 31 9.85 -6.54 -5.88
CA THR A 31 11.16 -6.02 -6.27
C THR A 31 12.19 -7.13 -6.37
N ILE A 32 13.11 -7.02 -7.32
CA ILE A 32 14.33 -7.83 -7.42
C ILE A 32 15.50 -6.89 -7.18
N ASP A 33 16.28 -7.12 -6.12
CA ASP A 33 17.38 -6.23 -5.69
C ASP A 33 16.94 -4.75 -5.62
N ASP A 34 15.81 -4.52 -4.93
CA ASP A 34 15.16 -3.22 -4.73
C ASP A 34 14.67 -2.52 -6.02
N LYS A 35 14.75 -3.18 -7.19
CA LYS A 35 14.17 -2.69 -8.45
C LYS A 35 12.75 -3.23 -8.63
N PRO A 36 11.75 -2.35 -8.89
CA PRO A 36 10.37 -2.79 -9.12
C PRO A 36 10.25 -3.74 -10.30
N VAL A 37 9.44 -4.79 -10.13
CA VAL A 37 9.09 -5.73 -11.18
C VAL A 37 7.59 -6.02 -11.17
N GLU A 38 7.06 -6.33 -12.34
CA GLU A 38 5.64 -6.68 -12.48
C GLU A 38 5.39 -8.11 -12.00
N ILE A 39 4.36 -8.29 -11.16
CA ILE A 39 3.90 -9.60 -10.72
C ILE A 39 2.98 -10.18 -11.78
N ILE A 40 3.30 -11.36 -12.29
CA ILE A 40 2.51 -12.03 -13.32
C ILE A 40 1.57 -13.04 -12.65
N LYS A 41 0.30 -13.06 -13.06
CA LYS A 41 -0.66 -14.07 -12.62
C LYS A 41 -0.39 -15.38 -13.34
N VAL A 42 -0.14 -16.45 -12.59
CA VAL A 42 0.08 -17.79 -13.14
C VAL A 42 -0.75 -18.83 -12.42
N ASN A 43 -0.99 -19.98 -13.06
CA ASN A 43 -1.77 -21.09 -12.49
C ASN A 43 -3.07 -20.63 -11.81
N TYR A 44 -3.78 -19.70 -12.44
CA TYR A 44 -5.04 -19.08 -11.99
C TYR A 44 -5.00 -18.25 -10.70
N ALA A 45 -4.07 -18.52 -9.78
CA ALA A 45 -4.05 -17.91 -8.46
C ALA A 45 -2.66 -17.57 -7.94
N LEU A 46 -1.59 -18.00 -8.59
CA LEU A 46 -0.23 -17.86 -8.10
C LEU A 46 0.49 -16.63 -8.67
N ARG A 47 1.53 -16.18 -7.97
CA ARG A 47 2.44 -15.13 -8.43
C ARG A 47 3.58 -15.74 -9.24
N GLY A 48 3.96 -15.08 -10.32
CA GLY A 48 5.14 -15.40 -11.12
C GLY A 48 6.01 -14.17 -11.33
N LEU A 49 7.33 -14.37 -11.40
CA LEU A 49 8.30 -13.33 -11.73
C LEU A 49 9.34 -13.86 -12.73
N SER A 50 9.71 -13.03 -13.70
CA SER A 50 10.90 -13.27 -14.53
C SER A 50 12.13 -12.79 -13.77
N VAL A 51 12.99 -13.72 -13.35
CA VAL A 51 14.17 -13.45 -12.52
C VAL A 51 15.44 -13.66 -13.35
N PRO A 52 16.35 -12.67 -13.43
CA PRO A 52 17.62 -12.83 -14.13
C PRO A 52 18.50 -13.94 -13.54
N ALA A 53 19.53 -14.36 -14.29
CA ALA A 53 20.54 -15.27 -13.78
C ALA A 53 21.38 -14.60 -12.69
N GLY A 54 21.80 -15.39 -11.71
CA GLY A 54 22.63 -14.95 -10.60
C GLY A 54 21.92 -15.06 -9.27
N LYS A 55 22.53 -14.40 -8.27
CA LYS A 55 21.99 -14.29 -6.91
C LYS A 55 21.19 -13.02 -6.79
N HIS A 56 19.95 -13.14 -6.35
CA HIS A 56 19.04 -12.02 -6.23
C HIS A 56 18.21 -12.15 -4.95
N THR A 57 17.84 -11.01 -4.38
CA THR A 57 16.85 -10.95 -3.30
C THR A 57 15.53 -10.48 -3.88
N ILE A 58 14.51 -11.32 -3.74
CA ILE A 58 13.14 -11.04 -4.19
C ILE A 58 12.34 -10.62 -2.97
N LYS A 59 11.70 -9.45 -3.03
CA LYS A 59 10.83 -8.97 -1.95
C LYS A 59 9.44 -8.71 -2.51
N PHE A 60 8.42 -9.19 -1.82
CA PHE A 60 7.04 -8.77 -1.99
C PHE A 60 6.66 -7.89 -0.80
N HIS A 61 6.08 -6.72 -1.08
CA HIS A 61 5.58 -5.80 -0.06
C HIS A 61 4.11 -5.47 -0.35
N PHE A 62 3.26 -5.51 0.67
CA PHE A 62 1.85 -5.16 0.56
C PHE A 62 1.64 -3.66 0.83
N ASP A 63 1.52 -2.89 -0.26
CA ASP A 63 1.28 -1.44 -0.27
C ASP A 63 0.12 -1.08 -1.22
N PRO A 64 -1.14 -1.27 -0.80
CA PRO A 64 -2.32 -0.97 -1.59
C PRO A 64 -2.54 0.53 -1.75
N ASP A 65 -2.74 0.99 -2.98
CA ASP A 65 -3.01 2.40 -3.28
C ASP A 65 -4.31 2.91 -2.63
N SER A 66 -5.27 2.02 -2.38
CA SER A 66 -6.53 2.33 -1.69
C SER A 66 -6.31 2.76 -0.24
N TYR A 67 -5.31 2.21 0.45
CA TYR A 67 -4.96 2.62 1.80
C TYR A 67 -4.44 4.05 1.82
N ARG A 68 -3.59 4.41 0.86
CA ARG A 68 -3.06 5.77 0.72
C ARG A 68 -4.18 6.78 0.45
N LEU A 69 -5.08 6.46 -0.49
CA LEU A 69 -6.26 7.30 -0.79
C LEU A 69 -7.20 7.44 0.41
N GLY A 70 -7.52 6.33 1.08
CA GLY A 70 -8.39 6.31 2.25
C GLY A 70 -7.84 7.17 3.37
N ASN A 71 -6.55 7.05 3.67
CA ASN A 71 -5.90 7.85 4.71
C ASN A 71 -5.94 9.36 4.39
N THR A 72 -5.71 9.74 3.13
CA THR A 72 -5.82 11.14 2.72
C THR A 72 -7.25 11.67 2.86
N LEU A 73 -8.26 10.89 2.46
CA LEU A 73 -9.66 11.29 2.59
C LEU A 73 -10.08 11.46 4.05
N VAL A 74 -9.70 10.51 4.92
CA VAL A 74 -9.99 10.56 6.36
C VAL A 74 -9.36 11.78 7.00
N LEU A 75 -8.13 12.13 6.61
CA LEU A 75 -7.44 13.32 7.12
C LEU A 75 -8.22 14.60 6.77
N TRP A 76 -8.60 14.76 5.50
CA TRP A 76 -9.37 15.94 5.06
C TRP A 76 -10.76 16.00 5.66
N SER A 77 -11.48 14.88 5.77
CA SER A 77 -12.79 14.85 6.40
C SER A 77 -12.70 15.22 7.88
N SER A 78 -11.65 14.76 8.58
CA SER A 78 -11.42 15.09 9.98
C SER A 78 -11.16 16.58 10.15
N ILE A 79 -10.27 17.16 9.33
CA ILE A 79 -9.99 18.60 9.33
C ILE A 79 -11.29 19.40 9.11
N PHE A 80 -12.09 19.00 8.13
CA PHE A 80 -13.35 19.66 7.82
C PHE A 80 -14.33 19.63 9.00
N VAL A 81 -14.49 18.49 9.67
CA VAL A 81 -15.34 18.36 10.86
C VAL A 81 -14.83 19.25 11.99
N TYR A 82 -13.52 19.26 12.28
CA TYR A 82 -12.97 20.12 13.33
C TYR A 82 -13.18 21.60 13.05
N VAL A 83 -13.03 22.04 11.79
CA VAL A 83 -13.31 23.43 11.39
C VAL A 83 -14.78 23.78 11.67
N LEU A 84 -15.73 22.92 11.29
CA LEU A 84 -17.15 23.15 11.56
C LEU A 84 -17.46 23.24 13.06
N LEU A 85 -16.86 22.35 13.87
CA LEU A 85 -17.04 22.38 15.33
C LEU A 85 -16.49 23.67 15.95
N ILE A 86 -15.30 24.11 15.54
CA ILE A 86 -14.69 25.36 16.02
C ILE A 86 -15.55 26.56 15.62
N LEU A 87 -16.01 26.62 14.37
CA LEU A 87 -16.89 27.70 13.89
C LEU A 87 -18.22 27.72 14.64
N GLY A 88 -18.84 26.56 14.85
CA GLY A 88 -20.07 26.43 15.63
C GLY A 88 -19.90 26.90 17.07
N ALA A 89 -18.85 26.44 17.75
CA ALA A 89 -18.52 26.88 19.11
C ALA A 89 -18.27 28.40 19.19
N PHE A 90 -17.53 28.95 18.22
CA PHE A 90 -17.26 30.38 18.13
C PHE A 90 -18.53 31.21 17.93
N MET A 91 -19.46 30.76 17.08
CA MET A 91 -20.75 31.42 16.87
C MET A 91 -21.61 31.40 18.14
N LEU A 92 -21.66 30.27 18.85
CA LEU A 92 -22.38 30.16 20.13
C LEU A 92 -21.79 31.08 21.20
N TRP A 93 -20.46 31.13 21.30
CA TRP A 93 -19.77 32.04 22.21
C TRP A 93 -20.03 33.52 21.88
N ARG A 94 -20.01 33.90 20.59
CA ARG A 94 -20.36 35.26 20.16
C ARG A 94 -21.83 35.62 20.45
N ARG A 95 -22.76 34.67 20.31
CA ARG A 95 -24.17 34.88 20.66
C ARG A 95 -24.34 35.12 22.16
N SER A 96 -23.71 34.29 23.00
CA SER A 96 -23.75 34.47 24.46
C SER A 96 -23.26 35.86 24.91
N LYS A 97 -22.23 36.42 24.27
CA LYS A 97 -21.73 37.77 24.56
C LYS A 97 -22.62 38.92 24.08
N LYS A 98 -23.60 38.69 23.19
CA LYS A 98 -24.52 39.73 22.72
C LYS A 98 -25.81 39.82 23.55
N THR A 99 -26.10 38.80 24.35
CA THR A 99 -27.31 38.71 25.16
C THR A 99 -27.06 39.08 26.63
N ALA A 100 -25.80 39.33 27.01
CA ALA A 100 -25.37 39.87 28.30
C ALA A 100 -24.94 41.33 28.13
#